data_AF-A0A7S4GMJ7-F1
#
_entry.id   AF-A0A7S4GMJ7-F1
#
_cell.length_a   1.000
_cell.length_b   1.000
_cell.length_c   1.000
_cell.angle_alpha   90.00
_cell.angle_beta   90.00
_cell.angle_gamma   90.00
#
_symmetry.space_group_name_H-M   'P 1'
#
loop_
_entity.id
_entity.type
_entity.pdbx_description
1 polymer ?
#
loop_
_entity_poly.entity_id
_entity_poly.type
_entity_poly.pdbx_seq_one_letter_code
_entity_poly.pdbx_strand_id
1 'polypeptide(L)'
;MPLKNAVAQGYMLVKPPPKAIPHFYGREPFLIDTLHKWVHFGYRYENFRFAAGFWAFWISAFLANRKQRALRAEWEANMQIQKKLHPKNTWSEEEAQVAAKNLGRKIPGHLCREFEGGYQQFDLKPKMKEEGEGH
;
A
#
# COMPACT_ATOMS: atom_id res chain seq x y z
N MET A 1 -12.97 10.73 -54.71
CA MET A 1 -12.43 10.84 -56.09
C MET A 1 -11.18 9.96 -56.17
N PRO A 2 -11.02 9.10 -57.20
CA PRO A 2 -9.76 8.38 -57.40
C PRO A 2 -8.62 9.36 -57.73
N LEU A 3 -7.41 9.06 -57.24
CA LEU A 3 -6.23 9.89 -57.46
C LEU A 3 -5.80 9.85 -58.94
N LYS A 4 -5.24 10.96 -59.43
CA LYS A 4 -4.68 11.03 -60.79
C LYS A 4 -3.48 10.09 -60.93
N ASN A 5 -3.32 9.49 -62.10
CA ASN A 5 -2.25 8.51 -62.39
C ASN A 5 -0.83 9.02 -62.07
N ALA A 6 -0.54 10.31 -62.31
CA ALA A 6 0.76 10.91 -61.99
C ALA A 6 1.09 10.90 -60.48
N VAL A 7 0.07 11.00 -59.61
CA VAL A 7 0.24 10.94 -58.15
C VAL A 7 0.51 9.51 -57.71
N ALA A 8 -0.18 8.54 -58.30
CA ALA A 8 0.05 7.12 -58.02
C ALA A 8 1.42 6.64 -58.55
N GLN A 9 1.87 7.17 -59.69
CA GLN A 9 3.13 6.77 -60.34
C GLN A 9 4.36 7.55 -59.83
N GLY A 10 4.15 8.69 -59.18
CA GLY A 10 5.23 9.51 -58.59
C GLY A 10 6.03 10.34 -59.60
N TYR A 11 5.54 10.50 -60.83
CA TYR A 11 6.13 11.36 -61.86
C TYR A 11 5.08 11.80 -62.89
N MET A 12 5.34 12.92 -63.59
CA MET A 12 4.41 13.51 -64.55
C MET A 12 4.59 12.99 -65.99
N LEU A 13 5.84 12.83 -66.46
CA LEU A 13 6.15 12.46 -67.85
C LEU A 13 7.22 11.37 -67.93
N VAL A 14 8.35 11.58 -67.26
CA VAL A 14 9.48 10.64 -67.22
C VAL A 14 9.91 10.44 -65.78
N LYS A 15 10.15 9.19 -65.39
CA LYS A 15 10.66 8.84 -64.07
C LYS A 15 12.18 9.12 -64.02
N PRO A 16 12.67 10.03 -63.16
CA PRO A 16 14.11 10.19 -62.98
C PRO A 16 14.70 8.90 -62.37
N PRO A 17 15.92 8.50 -62.74
CA PRO A 17 16.56 7.34 -62.13
C PRO A 17 16.84 7.63 -60.65
N PRO A 18 16.42 6.75 -59.72
CA PRO A 18 16.70 6.94 -58.30
C PRO A 18 18.20 6.78 -58.02
N LYS A 19 18.74 7.62 -57.15
CA LYS A 19 20.13 7.48 -56.67
C LYS A 19 20.25 6.22 -55.81
N ALA A 20 21.27 5.40 -56.07
CA ALA A 20 21.53 4.20 -55.28
C ALA A 20 21.93 4.55 -53.84
N ILE A 21 21.49 3.72 -52.88
CA ILE A 21 21.85 3.85 -51.46
C ILE A 21 23.29 3.33 -51.29
N PRO A 22 24.19 4.09 -50.61
CA PRO A 22 25.55 3.65 -50.39
C PRO A 22 25.60 2.42 -49.46
N HIS A 23 26.30 1.38 -49.90
CA HIS A 23 26.37 0.08 -49.20
C HIS A 23 27.42 0.03 -48.06
N PHE A 24 28.47 0.86 -48.14
CA PHE A 24 29.61 0.85 -47.22
C PHE A 24 30.22 -0.56 -46.99
N TYR A 25 30.92 -1.07 -48.01
CA TYR A 25 31.58 -2.38 -47.95
C TYR A 25 32.54 -2.53 -46.75
N GLY A 26 32.62 -3.75 -46.21
CA GLY A 26 33.50 -4.08 -45.07
C GLY A 26 32.90 -3.83 -43.69
N ARG A 27 31.65 -3.35 -43.60
CA ARG A 27 30.93 -3.20 -42.33
C ARG A 27 29.46 -3.58 -42.47
N GLU A 28 28.82 -3.89 -41.35
CA GLU A 28 27.38 -4.07 -41.34
C GLU A 28 26.65 -2.75 -41.61
N PRO A 29 25.52 -2.77 -42.35
CA PRO A 29 24.68 -1.59 -42.53
C PRO A 29 24.22 -1.05 -41.17
N PHE A 30 24.34 0.25 -40.98
CA PHE A 30 23.85 0.94 -39.79
C PHE A 30 22.57 1.71 -40.13
N LEU A 31 21.45 1.01 -40.01
CA LEU A 31 20.11 1.48 -40.28
C LEU A 31 19.27 1.27 -39.02
N ILE A 32 18.13 1.95 -38.95
CA ILE A 32 17.17 1.80 -37.84
C ILE A 32 16.82 0.32 -37.65
N ASP A 33 16.59 -0.41 -38.74
CA ASP A 33 16.19 -1.82 -38.70
C ASP A 33 17.34 -2.77 -38.34
N THR A 34 18.61 -2.35 -38.39
CA THR A 34 19.78 -3.23 -38.15
C THR A 34 20.45 -3.03 -36.79
N LEU A 35 19.90 -2.17 -35.92
CA LEU A 35 20.43 -1.93 -34.57
C LEU A 35 20.41 -3.19 -33.68
N HIS A 36 19.48 -4.11 -33.92
CA HIS A 36 19.35 -5.38 -33.19
C HIS A 36 20.58 -6.29 -33.29
N LYS A 37 21.45 -6.05 -34.28
CA LYS A 37 22.73 -6.77 -34.44
C LYS A 37 23.75 -6.40 -33.37
N TRP A 38 23.63 -5.19 -32.84
CA TRP A 38 24.54 -4.65 -31.83
C TRP A 38 23.93 -4.74 -30.42
N VAL A 39 22.63 -4.51 -30.31
CA VAL A 39 21.92 -4.53 -29.04
C VAL A 39 20.86 -5.61 -29.07
N HIS A 40 21.14 -6.69 -28.34
CA HIS A 40 20.15 -7.72 -28.10
C HIS A 40 19.38 -7.46 -26.82
N PHE A 41 18.15 -7.98 -26.76
CA PHE A 41 17.32 -7.91 -25.58
C PHE A 41 18.01 -8.60 -24.38
N GLY A 42 17.80 -8.09 -23.17
CA GLY A 42 18.61 -8.42 -22.00
C GLY A 42 18.42 -9.85 -21.46
N TYR A 43 19.02 -10.86 -22.11
CA TYR A 43 19.00 -12.27 -21.69
C TYR A 43 20.10 -12.65 -20.69
N ARG A 44 21.11 -11.78 -20.47
CA ARG A 44 22.29 -12.14 -19.67
C ARG A 44 22.05 -12.16 -18.16
N TYR A 45 21.02 -11.46 -17.67
CA TYR A 45 20.80 -11.23 -16.24
C TYR A 45 19.37 -11.54 -15.80
N GLU A 46 18.65 -12.42 -16.50
CA GLU A 46 17.23 -12.67 -16.21
C GLU A 46 17.01 -13.26 -14.81
N ASN A 47 17.84 -14.22 -14.41
CA ASN A 47 17.78 -14.81 -13.07
C ASN A 47 18.10 -13.77 -11.98
N PHE A 48 19.10 -12.91 -12.24
CA PHE A 48 19.43 -11.82 -11.34
C PHE A 48 18.28 -10.81 -11.26
N ARG A 49 17.65 -10.47 -12.39
CA ARG A 49 16.50 -9.56 -12.45
C ARG A 49 15.31 -10.11 -11.67
N PHE A 50 15.06 -11.41 -11.73
CA PHE A 50 14.02 -12.05 -10.92
C PHE A 50 14.32 -11.93 -9.42
N ALA A 51 15.53 -12.32 -9.00
CA ALA A 51 15.93 -12.22 -7.60
C ALA A 51 15.91 -10.76 -7.10
N ALA A 52 16.49 -9.84 -7.87
CA ALA A 52 16.50 -8.41 -7.56
C ALA A 52 15.07 -7.85 -7.47
N GLY A 53 14.17 -8.25 -8.36
CA GLY A 53 12.75 -7.86 -8.33
C GLY A 53 12.06 -8.32 -7.05
N PHE A 54 12.27 -9.58 -6.65
CA PHE A 54 11.74 -10.12 -5.40
C PHE A 54 12.27 -9.36 -4.18
N TRP A 55 13.58 -9.19 -4.08
CA TRP A 55 14.21 -8.52 -2.94
C TRP A 55 13.85 -7.04 -2.86
N ALA A 56 13.77 -6.35 -3.99
CA ALA A 56 13.32 -4.96 -4.03
C ALA A 56 11.89 -4.83 -3.48
N PHE A 57 10.97 -5.68 -3.95
CA PHE A 57 9.60 -5.68 -3.45
C PHE A 57 9.54 -5.95 -1.94
N TRP A 58 10.26 -6.98 -1.48
CA TRP A 58 10.24 -7.38 -0.08
C TRP A 58 10.80 -6.31 0.86
N ILE A 59 11.94 -5.72 0.51
CA ILE A 59 12.57 -4.66 1.31
C ILE A 59 11.67 -3.41 1.33
N SER A 60 11.11 -3.01 0.19
CA SER A 60 10.18 -1.89 0.12
C SER A 60 8.94 -2.12 0.98
N ALA A 61 8.33 -3.30 0.90
CA ALA A 61 7.18 -3.66 1.73
C ALA A 61 7.53 -3.64 3.23
N PHE A 62 8.68 -4.18 3.61
CA PHE A 62 9.15 -4.18 4.98
C PHE A 62 9.32 -2.75 5.55
N LEU A 63 10.00 -1.88 4.80
CA LEU A 63 10.23 -0.50 5.21
C LEU A 63 8.93 0.31 5.25
N ALA A 64 8.06 0.14 4.26
CA ALA A 64 6.75 0.79 4.24
C ALA A 64 5.89 0.38 5.44
N ASN A 65 5.89 -0.90 5.80
CA ASN A 65 5.09 -1.40 6.92
C ASN A 65 5.64 -0.90 8.27
N ARG A 66 6.96 -0.81 8.43
CA ARG A 66 7.57 -0.17 9.61
C ARG A 66 7.20 1.30 9.71
N LYS A 67 7.27 2.05 8.61
CA LYS A 67 6.86 3.45 8.56
C LYS A 67 5.39 3.61 8.93
N GLN A 68 4.51 2.74 8.40
CA GLN A 68 3.08 2.79 8.69
C GLN A 68 2.78 2.53 10.18
N ARG A 69 3.46 1.56 10.79
CA ARG A 69 3.31 1.28 12.23
C ARG A 69 3.84 2.43 13.09
N ALA A 70 4.96 3.03 12.72
CA ALA A 70 5.52 4.18 13.42
C ALA A 70 4.56 5.36 13.39
N LEU A 71 4.02 5.72 12.22
CA LEU A 71 3.05 6.80 12.08
C LEU A 71 1.77 6.54 12.90
N ARG A 72 1.27 5.30 12.91
CA ARG A 72 0.11 4.94 13.75
C ARG A 72 0.43 5.09 15.23
N ALA A 73 1.59 4.59 15.67
CA ALA A 73 1.99 4.64 17.07
C ALA A 73 2.24 6.08 17.55
N GLU A 74 2.88 6.92 16.73
CA GLU A 74 3.09 8.34 17.02
C GLU A 74 1.75 9.09 17.13
N TRP A 75 0.82 8.83 16.20
CA TRP A 75 -0.51 9.42 16.26
C TRP A 75 -1.30 8.95 17.50
N GLU A 76 -1.30 7.64 17.79
CA GLU A 76 -1.95 7.08 18.99
C GLU A 76 -1.38 7.69 20.28
N ALA A 77 -0.05 7.78 20.39
CA ALA A 77 0.62 8.36 21.55
C ALA A 77 0.26 9.85 21.71
N ASN A 78 0.23 10.62 20.63
CA ASN A 78 -0.15 12.04 20.68
C ASN A 78 -1.62 12.23 21.09
N MET A 79 -2.53 11.35 20.63
CA MET A 79 -3.94 11.39 21.02
C MET A 79 -4.14 11.01 22.49
N GLN A 80 -3.35 10.06 23.00
CA GLN A 80 -3.33 9.69 24.42
C GLN A 80 -2.84 10.84 25.31
N ILE A 81 -1.76 11.53 24.90
CA ILE A 81 -1.24 12.69 25.64
C ILE A 81 -2.29 13.80 25.72
N GLN A 82 -3.06 14.01 24.65
CA GLN A 82 -4.14 15.01 24.61
C GLN A 82 -5.46 14.54 25.25
N LYS A 83 -5.52 13.33 25.84
CA LYS A 83 -6.74 12.71 26.41
C LYS A 83 -7.93 12.67 25.43
N LYS A 84 -7.63 12.41 24.15
CA LYS A 84 -8.63 12.20 23.10
C LYS A 84 -8.81 10.72 22.77
N LEU A 85 -7.94 9.88 23.30
CA LEU A 85 -7.90 8.44 23.08
C LEU A 85 -7.48 7.77 24.37
N HIS A 86 -8.18 6.70 24.72
CA HIS A 86 -7.85 5.87 25.87
C HIS A 86 -6.39 5.42 25.88
N PRO A 87 -5.77 5.34 27.07
CA PRO A 87 -4.43 4.83 27.18
C PRO A 87 -4.37 3.37 26.73
N LYS A 88 -3.20 2.95 26.27
CA LYS A 88 -3.03 1.63 25.69
C LYS A 88 -3.37 0.55 26.73
N ASN A 89 -4.24 -0.39 26.34
CA ASN A 89 -4.70 -1.52 27.17
C ASN A 89 -5.48 -1.14 28.43
N THR A 90 -5.88 0.12 28.60
CA THR A 90 -6.72 0.52 29.73
C THR A 90 -8.01 1.16 29.23
N TRP A 91 -9.07 0.94 29.98
CA TRP A 91 -10.34 1.60 29.76
C TRP A 91 -10.35 2.93 30.53
N SER A 92 -10.69 4.01 29.84
CA SER A 92 -10.83 5.35 30.41
C SER A 92 -12.31 5.68 30.50
N GLU A 93 -12.79 5.86 31.73
CA GLU A 93 -14.20 6.10 32.00
C GLU A 93 -14.71 7.40 31.35
N GLU A 94 -13.96 8.49 31.49
CA GLU A 94 -14.32 9.81 30.95
C GLU A 94 -14.49 9.77 29.43
N GLU A 95 -13.53 9.18 28.71
CA GLU A 95 -13.56 9.12 27.25
C GLU A 95 -14.65 8.17 26.75
N ALA A 96 -14.91 7.08 27.47
CA ALA A 96 -15.99 6.15 27.15
C ALA A 96 -17.38 6.77 27.35
N GLN A 97 -17.58 7.55 28.41
CA GLN A 97 -18.81 8.30 28.66
C GLN A 97 -19.04 9.38 27.59
N VAL A 98 -18.00 10.15 27.25
CA VAL A 98 -18.06 11.17 26.20
C VAL A 98 -18.37 10.53 24.83
N ALA A 99 -17.71 9.42 24.50
CA ALA A 99 -17.98 8.68 23.27
C ALA A 99 -19.40 8.10 23.23
N ALA A 100 -19.90 7.53 24.34
CA ALA A 100 -21.27 7.02 24.43
C ALA A 100 -22.30 8.14 24.20
N LYS A 101 -22.09 9.31 24.81
CA LYS A 101 -22.93 10.50 24.61
C LYS A 101 -22.89 10.98 23.15
N ASN A 102 -21.71 11.08 22.55
CA ASN A 102 -21.54 11.52 21.16
C ASN A 102 -22.17 10.55 20.14
N LEU A 103 -22.10 9.25 20.41
CA LEU A 103 -22.68 8.20 19.55
C LEU A 103 -24.17 7.94 19.84
N GLY A 104 -24.77 8.62 20.84
CA GLY A 104 -26.15 8.38 21.26
C GLY A 104 -26.39 6.98 21.84
N ARG A 105 -25.36 6.36 22.42
CA ARG A 105 -25.41 5.01 23.01
C ARG A 105 -25.51 5.08 24.54
N LYS A 106 -26.01 4.00 25.14
CA LYS A 106 -26.01 3.84 26.60
C LYS A 106 -24.57 3.84 27.14
N ILE A 107 -24.37 4.48 28.29
CA ILE A 107 -23.08 4.52 28.98
C ILE A 107 -22.75 3.09 29.46
N PRO A 108 -21.52 2.60 29.23
CA PRO A 108 -21.09 1.32 29.76
C PRO A 108 -21.06 1.36 31.29
N GLY A 109 -21.83 0.47 31.93
CA GLY A 109 -21.87 0.30 33.39
C GLY A 109 -21.24 -1.03 33.83
N HIS A 110 -21.12 -1.22 35.14
CA HIS A 110 -20.61 -2.47 35.71
C HIS A 110 -21.71 -3.53 35.77
N LEU A 111 -21.72 -4.44 34.78
CA LEU A 111 -22.74 -5.49 34.67
C LEU A 111 -22.40 -6.77 35.46
N CYS A 112 -21.20 -6.86 36.04
CA CYS A 112 -20.78 -8.05 36.79
C CYS A 112 -21.51 -8.14 38.13
N ARG A 113 -22.08 -9.31 38.43
CA ARG A 113 -22.85 -9.59 39.64
C ARG A 113 -22.01 -10.39 40.63
N GLU A 114 -21.15 -9.68 41.36
CA GLU A 114 -20.17 -10.29 42.26
C GLU A 114 -20.81 -10.98 43.48
N PHE A 115 -22.05 -10.63 43.84
CA PHE A 115 -22.78 -11.19 44.97
C PHE A 115 -23.88 -12.20 44.55
N GLU A 116 -23.83 -12.69 43.31
CA GLU A 116 -24.73 -13.75 42.86
C GLU A 116 -24.45 -15.06 43.62
N GLY A 117 -25.50 -15.83 43.91
CA GLY A 117 -25.41 -17.03 44.76
C GLY A 117 -24.36 -18.02 44.25
N GLY A 118 -23.33 -18.28 45.06
CA GLY A 118 -22.25 -19.23 44.75
C GLY A 118 -21.06 -18.66 43.98
N TYR A 119 -21.03 -17.35 43.64
CA TYR A 119 -19.93 -16.75 42.89
C TYR A 119 -18.62 -16.68 43.69
N GLN A 120 -18.67 -16.18 44.93
CA GLN A 120 -17.48 -15.99 45.78
C GLN A 120 -17.29 -17.11 46.83
N GLN A 121 -17.93 -18.27 46.66
CA GLN A 121 -17.93 -19.33 47.69
C GLN A 121 -16.55 -19.98 47.91
N PHE A 122 -15.71 -20.00 46.87
CA PHE A 122 -14.35 -20.53 46.93
C PHE A 122 -13.29 -19.43 47.07
N ASP A 123 -13.71 -18.16 47.07
CA ASP A 123 -12.79 -17.05 47.22
C ASP A 123 -12.30 -17.03 48.67
N LEU A 124 -10.99 -17.26 48.86
CA LEU A 124 -10.35 -17.20 50.17
C LEU A 124 -10.46 -15.80 50.82
N LYS A 125 -10.73 -14.77 50.02
CA LYS A 125 -10.93 -13.39 50.45
C LYS A 125 -12.20 -12.83 49.78
N PRO A 126 -13.40 -13.10 50.32
CA PRO A 126 -14.65 -12.61 49.75
C PRO A 126 -14.76 -11.09 49.94
N LYS A 127 -15.52 -10.44 49.05
CA LYS A 127 -15.88 -9.04 49.22
C LYS A 127 -17.06 -8.94 50.18
N MET A 128 -16.97 -8.01 51.13
CA MET A 128 -18.09 -7.72 52.05
C MET A 128 -19.08 -6.80 51.34
N LYS A 129 -20.38 -7.09 51.47
CA LYS A 129 -21.43 -6.17 51.01
C LYS A 129 -21.58 -5.08 52.06
N GLU A 130 -21.11 -3.87 51.78
CA GLU A 130 -21.35 -2.73 52.67
C GLU A 130 -22.78 -2.21 52.49
N GLU A 131 -23.50 -1.97 53.59
CA GLU A 131 -24.83 -1.33 53.60
C GLU A 131 -24.68 0.16 53.27
N GLY A 132 -24.47 0.49 51.99
CA GLY A 132 -24.27 1.86 51.53
C GLY A 132 -24.55 2.10 50.05
N GLU A 133 -24.56 1.05 49.21
CA GLU A 133 -25.00 1.17 47.81
C GLU A 133 -26.53 1.13 47.72
N GLY A 134 -27.15 2.22 48.19
CA GLY A 134 -28.53 2.55 47.90
C GLY A 134 -28.60 3.32 46.58
N HIS A 135 -29.03 2.63 45.51
CA HIS A 135 -29.73 3.21 44.37
C HIS A 135 -30.67 2.18 43.75
#